data_AF-A0A183AYT3-F1
#
_entry.id   AF-A0A183AYT3-F1
#
_cell.length_a   1.000
_cell.length_b   1.000
_cell.length_c   1.000
_cell.angle_alpha   90.00
_cell.angle_beta   90.00
_cell.angle_gamma   90.00
#
_symmetry.space_group_name_H-M   'P 1'
#
loop_
_entity.id
_entity.type
_entity.pdbx_description
1 polymer ?
#
loop_
_entity_poly.entity_id
_entity_poly.type
_entity_poly.pdbx_seq_one_letter_code
_entity_poly.pdbx_strand_id
1 'polypeptide(L)'
;MADEYDYFFKGDDDTFVIYENLELLLKTFSPGDKVHTGFPMKDRSNELLYSGGAGYILSSSALKAIVIDGLGMQNRMPKCETSDGPEDVRIGRWIYHKSAFNKSFFATRRVKNQSV
;
A
#
# COMPACT_ATOMS: atom_id res chain seq x y z
N MET A 1 -3.88 14.51 -14.59
CA MET A 1 -4.76 14.00 -13.52
C MET A 1 -4.02 13.15 -12.49
N ALA A 2 -3.53 11.94 -12.78
CA ALA A 2 -2.81 11.15 -11.75
C ALA A 2 -1.55 11.84 -11.21
N ASP A 3 -0.83 12.62 -12.03
CA ASP A 3 0.35 13.36 -11.59
C ASP A 3 0.06 14.59 -10.71
N GLU A 4 -1.20 14.93 -10.48
CA GLU A 4 -1.63 16.07 -9.66
C GLU A 4 -1.89 15.68 -8.19
N TYR A 5 -1.82 14.39 -7.85
CA TYR A 5 -2.10 13.87 -6.52
C TYR A 5 -0.86 13.21 -5.89
N ASP A 6 -0.64 13.51 -4.62
CA ASP A 6 0.47 12.98 -3.82
C ASP A 6 0.22 11.57 -3.29
N TYR A 7 -1.04 11.28 -2.96
CA TYR A 7 -1.46 10.01 -2.36
C TYR A 7 -2.77 9.52 -2.98
N PHE A 8 -2.90 8.19 -3.02
CA PHE A 8 -4.05 7.46 -3.53
C PHE A 8 -4.54 6.53 -2.45
N PHE A 9 -5.82 6.62 -2.13
CA PHE A 9 -6.48 5.72 -1.20
C PHE A 9 -7.37 4.76 -1.98
N LYS A 10 -7.20 3.46 -1.75
CA LYS A 10 -8.16 2.44 -2.16
C LYS A 10 -9.00 2.08 -0.92
N GLY A 11 -10.31 2.13 -1.07
CA GLY A 11 -11.28 1.56 -0.13
C GLY A 11 -12.35 0.78 -0.87
N ASP A 12 -13.08 -0.05 -0.13
CA ASP A 12 -14.24 -0.78 -0.63
C ASP A 12 -15.52 0.07 -0.46
N ASP A 13 -16.65 -0.38 -1.00
CA ASP A 13 -17.93 0.36 -1.01
C ASP A 13 -18.57 0.50 0.38
N ASP A 14 -18.12 -0.29 1.34
CA ASP A 14 -18.48 -0.26 2.75
C ASP A 14 -17.40 0.37 3.66
N THR A 15 -16.39 1.03 3.08
CA THR A 15 -15.30 1.67 3.82
C THR A 15 -15.64 3.10 4.27
N PHE A 16 -15.53 3.36 5.57
CA PHE A 16 -15.60 4.71 6.14
C PHE A 16 -14.21 5.22 6.55
N VAL A 17 -13.89 6.47 6.19
CA VAL A 17 -12.59 7.10 6.47
C VAL A 17 -12.78 8.34 7.32
N ILE A 18 -12.07 8.41 8.45
CA ILE A 18 -11.90 9.65 9.20
C ILE A 18 -10.75 10.42 8.53
N TYR A 19 -11.10 11.39 7.68
CA TYR A 19 -10.14 12.08 6.82
C TYR A 19 -9.07 12.83 7.62
N GLU A 20 -9.44 13.42 8.76
CA GLU A 20 -8.51 14.17 9.61
C GLU A 20 -7.36 13.27 10.13
N ASN A 21 -7.69 12.03 10.51
CA ASN A 21 -6.69 11.05 10.95
C ASN A 21 -5.81 10.60 9.77
N LEU A 22 -6.43 10.40 8.60
CA LEU A 22 -5.71 10.06 7.38
C LEU A 22 -4.73 11.18 6.99
N GLU A 23 -5.17 12.43 6.96
CA GLU A 23 -4.33 13.58 6.62
C GLU A 23 -3.15 13.73 7.59
N LEU A 24 -3.40 13.59 8.89
CA LEU A 24 -2.35 13.60 9.92
C LEU A 24 -1.32 12.48 9.71
N LEU A 25 -1.76 11.28 9.36
CA LEU A 25 -0.87 10.16 9.03
C LEU A 25 -0.03 10.48 7.78
N LEU A 26 -0.66 10.97 6.72
CA LEU A 26 0.01 11.26 5.44
C LEU A 26 1.10 12.32 5.57
N LYS A 27 0.93 13.31 6.45
CA LYS A 27 1.94 14.34 6.77
C LYS A 27 3.25 13.76 7.34
N THR A 28 3.26 12.49 7.78
CA THR A 28 4.48 11.81 8.25
C THR A 28 5.30 11.17 7.13
N PHE A 29 4.78 11.15 5.91
CA PHE A 29 5.42 10.54 4.74
C PHE A 29 5.83 11.59 3.72
N SER A 30 6.81 11.24 2.88
CA SER A 30 7.10 11.96 1.64
C SER A 30 6.40 11.25 0.48
N PRO A 31 5.65 11.96 -0.38
CA PRO A 31 5.03 11.34 -1.56
C PRO A 31 6.07 10.88 -2.60
N GLY A 32 7.29 11.45 -2.53
CA GLY A 32 8.43 11.01 -3.34
C GLY A 32 8.95 9.62 -2.96
N ASP A 33 8.75 9.20 -1.70
CA ASP A 33 9.09 7.85 -1.26
C ASP A 33 8.05 6.84 -1.75
N LYS A 34 8.45 5.59 -1.99
CA LYS A 34 7.52 4.51 -2.36
C LYS A 34 6.81 3.98 -1.11
N VAL A 35 5.76 4.68 -0.69
CA VAL A 35 4.94 4.36 0.48
C VAL A 35 3.76 3.49 0.05
N HIS A 36 3.63 2.35 0.71
CA HIS A 36 2.47 1.48 0.70
C HIS A 36 2.16 1.17 2.16
N THR A 37 0.97 1.55 2.63
CA THR A 37 0.59 1.40 4.04
C THR A 37 -0.90 1.16 4.19
N GLY A 38 -1.28 0.44 5.24
CA GLY A 38 -2.66 0.04 5.52
C GLY A 38 -2.69 -0.85 6.75
N PHE A 39 -3.75 -1.63 6.91
CA PHE A 39 -3.84 -2.59 8.02
C PHE A 39 -3.03 -3.86 7.69
N PRO A 40 -1.97 -4.18 8.45
CA PRO A 40 -1.16 -5.36 8.18
C PRO A 40 -1.90 -6.64 8.58
N MET A 41 -2.08 -7.54 7.62
CA MET A 41 -2.71 -8.84 7.76
C MET A 41 -1.76 -9.93 7.27
N LYS A 42 -1.69 -11.04 8.00
CA LYS A 42 -0.94 -12.22 7.55
C LYS A 42 -1.74 -12.93 6.46
N ASP A 43 -1.15 -13.09 5.29
CA ASP A 43 -1.70 -13.95 4.25
C ASP A 43 -1.48 -15.44 4.61
N ARG A 44 -2.14 -16.34 3.87
CA ARG A 44 -1.98 -17.81 3.96
C ARG A 44 -0.53 -18.27 3.78
N SER A 45 0.31 -17.50 3.09
CA SER A 45 1.76 -17.72 2.94
C SER A 45 2.60 -17.27 4.15
N ASN A 46 1.98 -16.74 5.21
CA ASN A 46 2.61 -16.04 6.34
C ASN A 46 3.35 -14.74 5.99
N GLU A 47 3.17 -14.22 4.78
CA GLU A 47 3.65 -12.89 4.40
C GLU A 47 2.77 -11.82 5.06
N LEU A 48 3.39 -10.76 5.57
CA LEU A 48 2.66 -9.63 6.14
C LEU A 48 2.32 -8.65 5.01
N LEU A 49 1.06 -8.65 4.58
CA LEU A 49 0.53 -7.82 3.50
C LEU A 49 -0.49 -6.82 4.07
N TYR A 50 -0.95 -5.84 3.29
CA TYR A 50 -2.04 -4.98 3.75
C TYR A 50 -3.37 -5.52 3.27
N SER A 51 -4.37 -5.50 4.16
CA SER A 51 -5.74 -5.94 3.86
C SER A 51 -6.43 -5.00 2.89
N GLY A 52 -7.01 -5.53 1.82
CA GLY A 52 -7.81 -4.77 0.87
C GLY A 52 -9.05 -4.15 1.49
N GLY A 53 -9.79 -4.92 2.31
CA GLY A 53 -11.03 -4.46 2.94
C GLY A 53 -10.85 -3.46 4.09
N ALA A 54 -9.63 -3.31 4.60
CA ALA A 54 -9.31 -2.21 5.52
C ALA A 54 -8.96 -0.91 4.79
N GLY A 55 -8.80 -0.98 3.47
CA GLY A 55 -8.20 0.05 2.65
C GLY A 55 -6.69 0.15 2.84
N TYR A 56 -6.04 0.72 1.83
CA TYR A 56 -4.62 1.03 1.86
C TYR A 56 -4.31 2.30 1.06
N ILE A 57 -3.14 2.87 1.35
CA ILE A 57 -2.63 4.10 0.78
C ILE A 57 -1.41 3.77 -0.07
N LEU A 58 -1.32 4.43 -1.22
CA LEU A 58 -0.15 4.48 -2.08
C LEU A 58 0.30 5.94 -2.23
N SER A 59 1.59 6.21 -2.08
CA SER A 59 2.13 7.47 -2.60
C SER A 59 2.14 7.48 -4.13
N SER A 60 2.26 8.66 -4.72
CA SER A 60 2.39 8.82 -6.17
C SER A 60 3.59 8.04 -6.74
N SER A 61 4.74 8.05 -6.05
CA SER A 61 5.90 7.22 -6.41
C SER A 61 5.64 5.72 -6.30
N ALA A 62 4.89 5.27 -5.29
CA ALA A 62 4.52 3.86 -5.14
C ALA A 62 3.59 3.41 -6.27
N LEU A 63 2.54 4.17 -6.55
CA LEU A 63 1.59 3.87 -7.62
C LEU A 63 2.29 3.82 -8.99
N LYS A 64 3.16 4.80 -9.28
CA LYS A 64 3.97 4.80 -10.52
C LYS A 64 4.82 3.55 -10.65
N ALA A 65 5.48 3.12 -9.58
CA ALA A 65 6.28 1.89 -9.58
C ALA A 65 5.41 0.65 -9.82
N ILE A 66 4.23 0.55 -9.20
CA ILE A 66 3.30 -0.56 -9.43
C ILE A 66 2.86 -0.60 -10.90
N VAL A 67 2.48 0.54 -11.48
CA VAL A 67 1.98 0.61 -12.86
C VAL A 67 3.08 0.35 -13.88
N ILE A 68 4.24 1.01 -13.75
CA ILE A 68 5.34 0.90 -14.71
C ILE A 68 6.06 -0.43 -14.58
N ASP A 69 6.50 -0.78 -13.37
CA ASP A 69 7.32 -1.97 -13.13
C ASP A 69 6.50 -3.21 -12.82
N GLY A 70 5.43 -3.07 -12.03
CA GLY A 70 4.59 -4.20 -11.61
C GLY A 70 3.69 -4.69 -12.73
N LEU A 71 2.84 -3.83 -13.26
CA LEU A 71 1.95 -4.15 -14.38
C LEU A 71 2.69 -4.14 -15.73
N GLY A 72 3.94 -3.64 -15.75
CA GLY A 72 4.79 -3.70 -16.93
C GLY A 72 4.27 -2.88 -18.10
N MET A 73 3.54 -1.78 -17.84
CA MET A 73 2.87 -1.02 -18.90
C MET A 73 3.81 -0.46 -19.97
N GLN A 74 5.09 -0.26 -19.66
CA GLN A 74 6.09 0.16 -20.66
C GLN A 74 6.46 -0.94 -21.65
N ASN A 75 6.58 -2.19 -21.20
CA ASN A 75 7.07 -3.31 -22.01
C ASN A 75 5.99 -4.38 -22.29
N ARG A 76 4.74 -4.14 -21.87
CA ARG A 76 3.58 -5.06 -21.95
C ARG A 76 3.85 -6.45 -21.34
N MET A 77 4.76 -6.53 -20.38
CA MET A 77 5.12 -7.76 -19.68
C MET A 77 4.90 -7.55 -18.18
N PRO A 78 3.75 -7.97 -17.62
CA PRO A 78 3.46 -7.80 -16.21
C PRO A 78 4.42 -8.65 -15.37
N LYS A 79 5.07 -8.02 -14.39
CA LYS A 79 5.94 -8.67 -13.38
C LYS A 79 5.18 -9.04 -12.11
N CYS A 80 4.02 -8.41 -11.91
CA CYS A 80 3.02 -8.80 -10.93
C CYS A 80 2.01 -9.72 -11.65
N GLU A 81 1.62 -10.82 -11.01
CA GLU A 81 0.52 -11.65 -11.52
C GLU A 81 -0.77 -10.82 -11.51
N THR A 82 -1.51 -10.77 -12.63
CA THR A 82 -2.71 -9.92 -12.77
C THR A 82 -3.96 -10.71 -13.14
N SER A 83 -3.82 -11.99 -13.50
CA SER A 83 -4.89 -12.83 -14.04
C SER A 83 -5.77 -13.49 -12.98
N ASP A 84 -5.22 -13.86 -11.81
CA ASP A 84 -5.96 -14.60 -10.78
C ASP A 84 -5.63 -14.12 -9.35
N GLY A 85 -6.61 -14.19 -8.44
CA GLY A 85 -6.46 -13.90 -7.01
C GLY A 85 -6.92 -12.51 -6.50
N PRO A 86 -6.87 -12.27 -5.18
CA PRO A 86 -7.16 -10.96 -4.59
C PRO A 86 -6.13 -9.90 -5.00
N GLU A 87 -6.56 -8.66 -5.18
CA GLU A 87 -5.68 -7.56 -5.62
C GLU A 87 -4.66 -7.18 -4.53
N ASP A 88 -5.10 -7.06 -3.29
CA ASP A 88 -4.29 -6.71 -2.12
C ASP A 88 -3.15 -7.70 -1.87
N VAL A 89 -3.42 -8.99 -2.05
CA VAL A 89 -2.40 -10.06 -1.98
C VAL A 89 -1.38 -9.91 -3.10
N ARG A 90 -1.82 -9.61 -4.34
CA ARG A 90 -0.95 -9.50 -5.51
C ARG A 90 -0.04 -8.28 -5.45
N ILE A 91 -0.63 -7.11 -5.16
CA ILE A 91 0.13 -5.87 -4.97
C ILE A 91 1.05 -6.02 -3.76
N GLY A 92 0.53 -6.54 -2.65
CA GLY A 92 1.28 -6.80 -1.42
C GLY A 92 2.50 -7.70 -1.65
N ARG A 93 2.33 -8.87 -2.28
CA ARG A 93 3.42 -9.81 -2.55
C ARG A 93 4.46 -9.21 -3.49
N TRP A 94 4.02 -8.50 -4.54
CA TRP A 94 4.95 -7.82 -5.44
C TRP A 94 5.78 -6.77 -4.69
N ILE A 95 5.16 -5.94 -3.85
CA ILE A 95 5.85 -4.93 -3.03
C ILE A 95 6.78 -5.55 -2.01
N TYR A 96 6.36 -6.64 -1.35
CA TYR A 96 7.15 -7.34 -0.33
C TYR A 96 8.53 -7.77 -0.86
N HIS A 97 8.58 -8.22 -2.12
CA HIS A 97 9.83 -8.63 -2.76
C HIS A 97 10.65 -7.47 -3.37
N LYS A 98 10.19 -6.21 -3.31
CA LYS A 98 10.94 -5.04 -3.79
C LYS A 98 11.69 -4.37 -2.64
N SER A 99 13.00 -4.25 -2.79
CA SER A 99 13.87 -3.51 -1.86
C SER A 99 13.63 -2.00 -1.88
N ALA A 100 13.04 -1.47 -2.96
CA ALA A 100 12.83 -0.04 -3.17
C ALA A 100 11.58 0.52 -2.44
N PHE A 101 10.76 -0.33 -1.83
CA PHE A 101 9.62 0.10 -1.01
C PHE A 101 10.04 0.17 0.45
N ASN A 102 9.57 1.19 1.16
CA ASN A 102 9.89 1.35 2.57
C ASN A 102 9.12 0.32 3.41
N LYS A 103 9.80 -0.76 3.80
CA LYS A 103 9.23 -1.88 4.57
C LYS A 103 8.98 -1.56 6.05
N SER A 104 9.45 -0.41 6.53
CA SER A 104 9.29 0.01 7.93
C SER A 104 7.81 0.19 8.32
N PHE A 105 6.92 0.33 7.34
CA PHE A 105 5.49 0.58 7.55
C PHE A 105 4.65 -0.66 7.83
N PHE A 106 5.17 -1.87 7.57
CA PHE A 106 4.48 -3.11 7.93
C PHE A 106 4.44 -3.36 9.45
N ALA A 107 5.32 -2.69 10.21
CA ALA A 107 5.30 -2.73 11.66
C ALA A 107 4.53 -1.50 12.18
N THR A 108 3.21 -1.63 12.31
CA THR A 108 2.48 -0.73 13.23
C THR A 108 3.22 -0.75 14.56
N ARG A 109 3.78 0.39 15.00
CA ARG A 109 4.21 0.55 16.38
C ARG A 109 2.99 0.18 17.22
N ARG A 110 3.01 -0.99 17.89
CA ARG A 110 2.11 -1.18 19.02
C ARG A 110 2.43 -0.02 19.96
N VAL A 111 1.50 0.91 20.10
CA VAL A 111 1.45 1.73 21.29
C VAL A 111 1.33 0.72 22.42
N LYS A 112 2.43 0.46 23.14
CA LYS A 112 2.33 -0.23 24.42
C LYS A 112 1.42 0.68 25.23
N ASN A 113 0.22 0.21 25.56
CA ASN A 113 -0.63 0.86 26.53
C ASN A 113 0.26 1.19 27.75
N GLN A 114 0.52 2.47 27.96
CA GLN A 114 0.84 2.93 29.30
C GLN A 114 -0.48 2.84 30.04
N SER A 115 -0.57 1.83 30.90
CA SER A 115 -1.58 1.73 31.92
C SER A 115 -1.61 3.07 32.67
N VAL A 116 -2.77 3.74 32.64
CA VAL A 116 -3.11 4.77 33.63
C VAL A 116 -3.54 4.06 34.91
#